data_AF-A0A8S4QVK0-F1
#
_entry.id   AF-A0A8S4QVK0-F1
#
_cell.length_a   1.000
_cell.length_b   1.000
_cell.length_c   1.000
_cell.angle_alpha   90.00
_cell.angle_beta   90.00
_cell.angle_gamma   90.00
#
_symmetry.space_group_name_H-M   'P 1'
#
loop_
_entity.id
_entity.type
_entity.pdbx_description
1 polymer ?
#
loop_
_entity_poly.entity_id
_entity_poly.type
_entity_poly.pdbx_seq_one_letter_code
_entity_poly.pdbx_strand_id
1 'polypeptide(L)'
;ELMNANDTSEQVLALVPPELHKYLTVHPRNATGNSTERYAAKNVSDILRAIYRINEAQTIYNEDIFGPVQNDTIIIAIQGKMIRVNSYDARAHRHKKPTP
;
A
#
# COMPACT_ATOMS: atom_id res chain seq x y z
N GLU A 1 12.63 24.73 2.05
CA GLU A 1 12.43 24.41 0.64
C GLU A 1 11.67 23.09 0.55
N LEU A 2 10.53 23.07 -0.13
CA LEU A 2 9.74 21.85 -0.33
C LEU A 2 10.33 21.13 -1.54
N MET A 3 11.10 20.05 -1.32
CA MET A 3 11.60 19.20 -2.41
C MET A 3 10.42 18.70 -3.25
N ASN A 4 10.51 18.93 -4.56
CA ASN A 4 9.48 18.55 -5.51
C ASN A 4 9.44 17.01 -5.60
N ALA A 5 8.25 16.42 -5.70
CA ALA A 5 8.11 14.95 -5.75
C ALA A 5 8.87 14.32 -6.93
N ASN A 6 9.05 15.07 -8.02
CA ASN A 6 9.85 14.66 -9.17
C ASN A 6 11.36 14.60 -8.86
N ASP A 7 11.90 15.57 -8.12
CA ASP A 7 13.33 15.60 -7.76
C ASP A 7 13.69 14.44 -6.81
N THR A 8 12.73 14.06 -5.95
CA THR A 8 12.89 12.89 -5.06
C THR A 8 12.93 11.58 -5.87
N SER A 9 12.13 11.48 -6.95
CA SER A 9 12.10 10.28 -7.78
C SER A 9 13.40 10.06 -8.57
N GLU A 10 14.02 11.11 -9.09
CA GLU A 10 15.31 11.00 -9.81
C GLU A 10 16.46 10.61 -8.88
N GLN A 11 16.51 11.18 -7.68
CA GLN A 11 17.52 10.83 -6.67
C GLN A 11 17.38 9.38 -6.20
N VAL A 12 16.14 8.89 -6.05
CA VAL A 12 15.89 7.48 -5.74
C VAL A 12 16.34 6.59 -6.89
N LEU A 13 16.01 6.92 -8.15
CA LEU A 13 16.43 6.14 -9.31
C LEU A 13 17.97 6.08 -9.46
N ALA A 14 18.68 7.16 -9.09
CA ALA A 14 20.14 7.19 -9.13
C ALA A 14 20.81 6.22 -8.13
N LEU A 15 20.11 5.83 -7.06
CA LEU A 15 20.61 4.91 -6.03
C LEU A 15 20.24 3.44 -6.30
N VAL A 16 19.44 3.17 -7.34
CA VAL A 16 18.94 1.83 -7.64
C VAL A 16 19.49 1.36 -9.01
N PRO A 17 19.90 0.09 -9.14
CA PRO A 17 20.31 -0.50 -10.42
C PRO A 17 19.31 -0.20 -11.55
N PRO A 18 19.79 0.17 -12.76
CA PRO A 18 18.94 0.56 -13.89
C PRO A 18 17.86 -0.46 -14.24
N GLU A 19 18.13 -1.75 -14.05
CA GLU A 19 17.22 -2.86 -14.34
C GLU A 19 15.92 -2.79 -13.52
N LEU A 20 15.98 -2.14 -12.36
CA LEU A 20 14.85 -1.99 -11.44
C LEU A 20 14.01 -0.74 -11.72
N HIS A 21 14.51 0.21 -12.51
CA HIS A 21 13.82 1.48 -12.77
C HIS A 21 12.41 1.29 -13.33
N LYS A 22 12.20 0.27 -14.18
CA LYS A 22 10.88 -0.04 -14.76
C LYS A 22 9.82 -0.43 -13.72
N TYR A 23 10.23 -0.94 -12.56
CA TYR A 23 9.32 -1.35 -11.47
C TYR A 23 9.05 -0.22 -10.47
N LEU A 24 9.85 0.85 -10.51
CA LEU A 24 9.76 1.99 -9.59
C LEU A 24 8.98 3.18 -10.17
N THR A 25 8.37 3.00 -11.35
CA THR A 25 7.52 4.03 -11.96
C THR A 25 6.13 4.04 -11.33
N VAL A 26 5.60 5.24 -11.07
CA VAL A 26 4.25 5.42 -10.51
C VAL A 26 3.23 4.96 -11.55
N HIS A 27 2.64 3.79 -11.31
CA HIS A 27 1.52 3.30 -12.12
C HIS A 27 0.19 3.86 -11.58
N PRO A 28 -0.63 4.55 -12.39
CA PRO A 28 -1.83 5.25 -11.92
C PRO A 28 -2.96 4.34 -11.40
N ARG A 29 -2.83 3.01 -11.50
CA ARG A 29 -3.84 2.06 -11.01
C ARG A 29 -3.24 0.75 -10.52
N ASN A 30 -3.01 0.66 -9.22
CA ASN A 30 -2.94 -0.64 -8.55
C ASN A 30 -4.38 -1.11 -8.33
N ALA A 31 -4.88 -1.99 -9.21
CA ALA A 31 -6.15 -2.69 -9.02
C ALA A 31 -5.96 -3.79 -7.97
N THR A 32 -5.68 -3.42 -6.72
CA THR A 32 -5.70 -4.38 -5.61
C THR A 32 -7.14 -4.78 -5.38
N GLY A 33 -7.43 -6.07 -5.56
CA GLY A 33 -8.72 -6.67 -5.23
C GLY A 33 -9.10 -6.32 -3.80
N ASN A 34 -10.38 -5.99 -3.60
CA ASN A 34 -10.91 -5.59 -2.31
C ASN A 34 -10.88 -6.82 -1.38
N SER A 35 -9.81 -6.98 -0.60
CA SER A 35 -9.76 -7.94 0.50
C SER A 35 -10.57 -7.41 1.67
N THR A 36 -11.85 -7.15 1.43
CA THR A 36 -12.87 -7.04 2.48
C THR A 36 -13.24 -8.46 2.92
N GLU A 37 -12.26 -9.28 3.28
CA GLU A 37 -12.57 -10.36 4.21
C GLU A 37 -13.14 -9.68 5.44
N ARG A 38 -14.36 -10.09 5.80
CA ARG A 38 -15.18 -9.44 6.82
C ARG A 38 -14.31 -9.21 8.05
N TYR A 39 -13.84 -7.98 8.21
CA TYR A 39 -13.24 -7.53 9.46
C TYR A 39 -14.39 -7.50 10.46
N ALA A 40 -14.73 -8.67 11.01
CA ALA A 40 -15.38 -8.74 12.30
C ALA A 40 -14.61 -7.77 13.19
N ALA A 41 -15.31 -6.90 13.90
CA ALA A 41 -14.69 -5.87 14.72
C ALA A 41 -13.67 -6.54 15.65
N LYS A 42 -12.40 -6.52 15.26
CA LYS A 42 -11.32 -7.07 16.07
C LYS A 42 -11.19 -6.11 17.23
N ASN A 43 -11.24 -6.61 18.45
CA ASN A 43 -10.95 -5.78 19.61
C ASN A 43 -9.59 -5.11 19.40
N VAL A 44 -9.46 -3.85 19.79
CA VAL A 44 -8.22 -3.08 19.59
C VAL A 44 -7.01 -3.82 20.17
N SER A 45 -7.18 -4.49 21.32
CA SER A 45 -6.17 -5.34 21.94
C SER A 45 -5.70 -6.47 21.04
N ASP A 46 -6.60 -7.13 20.30
CA ASP A 46 -6.26 -8.20 19.37
C ASP A 46 -5.52 -7.68 18.15
N ILE A 47 -5.90 -6.49 17.66
CA ILE A 47 -5.21 -5.80 16.56
C ILE A 47 -3.79 -5.47 16.97
N LEU A 48 -3.60 -4.84 18.14
CA LEU A 48 -2.27 -4.50 18.66
C LEU A 48 -1.41 -5.76 18.85
N ARG A 49 -1.97 -6.81 19.45
CA ARG A 49 -1.26 -8.08 19.62
C ARG A 49 -0.88 -8.71 18.29
N ALA A 50 -1.71 -8.60 17.25
CA ALA A 50 -1.38 -9.05 15.92
C ALA A 50 -0.24 -8.21 15.31
N ILE A 51 -0.29 -6.89 15.43
CA ILE A 51 0.78 -5.99 14.94
C ILE A 51 2.11 -6.36 15.59
N TYR A 52 2.16 -6.50 16.92
CA TYR A 52 3.39 -6.89 17.62
C TYR A 52 3.92 -8.23 17.12
N ARG A 53 3.07 -9.26 17.03
CA ARG A 53 3.50 -10.58 16.55
C ARG A 53 4.06 -10.54 15.12
N ILE A 54 3.42 -9.78 14.23
CA ILE A 54 3.85 -9.66 12.83
C ILE A 54 5.20 -8.93 12.75
N ASN A 55 5.38 -7.88 13.55
CA ASN A 55 6.65 -7.13 13.58
C ASN A 55 7.81 -7.98 14.14
N GLU A 56 7.56 -8.73 15.22
CA GLU A 56 8.57 -9.59 15.86
C GLU A 56 8.98 -10.78 14.97
N ALA A 57 8.06 -11.28 14.13
CA ALA A 57 8.36 -12.43 13.29
C ALA A 57 9.43 -12.16 12.22
N GLN A 58 9.63 -10.90 11.82
CA GLN A 58 10.60 -10.45 10.82
C GLN A 58 10.68 -11.38 9.58
N THR A 59 9.54 -11.86 9.11
CA THR A 59 9.48 -12.90 8.07
C THR A 59 9.91 -12.35 6.71
N ILE A 60 10.88 -13.03 6.07
CA ILE A 60 11.30 -12.78 4.70
C ILE A 60 10.51 -13.71 3.78
N TYR A 61 9.82 -13.15 2.78
CA TYR A 61 9.05 -13.93 1.83
C TYR A 61 9.87 -14.26 0.58
N ASN A 62 9.55 -15.38 -0.07
CA ASN A 62 10.16 -15.88 -1.31
C ASN A 62 11.66 -16.25 -1.19
N GLU A 63 12.15 -16.47 0.02
CA GLU A 63 13.52 -16.95 0.27
C GLU A 63 13.79 -18.32 -0.38
N ASP A 64 12.75 -19.14 -0.54
CA ASP A 64 12.80 -20.43 -1.22
C ASP A 64 13.02 -20.31 -2.74
N ILE A 65 12.60 -19.19 -3.35
CA ILE A 65 12.73 -18.94 -4.79
C ILE A 65 14.01 -18.19 -5.10
N PHE A 66 14.35 -17.18 -4.29
CA PHE A 66 15.45 -16.24 -4.56
C PHE A 66 16.69 -16.45 -3.68
N GLY A 67 16.61 -17.33 -2.69
CA GLY A 67 17.65 -17.55 -1.69
C GLY A 67 17.61 -16.54 -0.53
N PRO A 68 18.48 -16.72 0.48
CA PRO A 68 18.58 -15.83 1.64
C PRO A 68 19.03 -14.42 1.25
N VAL A 69 18.50 -13.41 1.95
CA VAL A 69 18.91 -12.01 1.82
C VAL A 69 20.38 -11.85 2.21
N GLN A 70 21.17 -11.25 1.32
CA GLN A 70 22.59 -10.98 1.52
C GLN A 70 22.83 -9.61 2.14
N ASN A 71 23.97 -9.41 2.78
CA ASN A 71 24.29 -8.14 3.48
C ASN A 71 24.43 -6.93 2.53
N ASP A 72 24.74 -7.16 1.26
CA ASP A 72 24.87 -6.14 0.21
C ASP A 72 23.56 -5.94 -0.58
N THR A 73 22.46 -6.53 -0.11
CA THR A 73 21.14 -6.38 -0.75
C THR A 73 20.65 -4.95 -0.65
N ILE A 74 20.18 -4.41 -1.76
CA ILE A 74 19.52 -3.10 -1.82
C ILE A 74 18.15 -3.20 -1.16
N ILE A 75 17.89 -2.36 -0.18
CA ILE A 75 16.63 -2.31 0.55
C ILE A 75 15.78 -1.15 0.03
N ILE A 76 14.54 -1.44 -0.37
CA ILE A 76 13.55 -0.43 -0.75
C ILE A 76 12.44 -0.45 0.29
N ALA A 77 12.31 0.65 1.06
CA ALA A 77 11.25 0.81 2.04
C ALA A 77 10.04 1.54 1.43
N ILE A 78 8.84 0.97 1.57
CA ILE A 78 7.60 1.53 1.01
C ILE A 78 6.68 1.95 2.16
N GLN A 79 6.32 3.24 2.21
CA GLN A 79 5.29 3.73 3.12
C GLN A 79 3.90 3.60 2.49
N GLY A 80 3.08 2.70 3.03
CA GLY A 80 1.67 2.54 2.64
C GLY A 80 0.73 3.40 3.48
N LYS A 81 -0.29 3.98 2.84
CA LYS A 81 -1.45 4.57 3.51
C LYS A 81 -2.72 3.87 3.04
N MET A 82 -3.60 3.51 3.97
CA MET A 82 -4.93 3.00 3.63
C MET A 82 -5.71 4.08 2.87
N ILE A 83 -6.08 3.78 1.62
CA ILE A 83 -6.93 4.64 0.81
C ILE A 83 -8.38 4.26 1.09
N ARG A 84 -9.16 5.21 1.63
CA ARG A 84 -10.59 5.03 1.84
C ARG A 84 -11.31 5.20 0.50
N VAL A 85 -12.06 4.18 0.09
CA VAL A 85 -12.98 4.28 -1.05
C VAL A 85 -14.35 4.67 -0.50
N ASN A 86 -14.84 5.85 -0.87
CA ASN A 86 -16.21 6.26 -0.54
C ASN A 86 -17.17 5.61 -1.52
N SER A 87 -18.14 4.83 -1.03
CA SER A 87 -19.27 4.40 -1.87
C SER A 87 -20.26 5.55 -1.99
N TYR A 88 -20.51 6.02 -3.20
CA TYR A 88 -21.60 6.98 -3.46
C TYR A 88 -22.95 6.27 -3.32
N ASP A 89 -23.81 6.75 -2.42
CA ASP A 89 -25.20 6.28 -2.30
C ASP A 89 -26.08 6.98 -3.34
N ALA A 90 -26.39 6.27 -4.42
CA ALA A 90 -27.26 6.76 -5.50
C ALA A 90 -28.75 6.87 -5.12
N ARG A 91 -29.16 6.45 -3.91
CA ARG A 91 -30.57 6.44 -3.49
C ARG A 91 -31.05 7.77 -2.88
N ALA A 92 -30.14 8.67 -2.50
CA ALA A 92 -30.48 9.92 -1.83
C ALA A 92 -31.22 10.96 -2.72
N HIS A 93 -31.25 10.78 -4.05
CA HIS A 93 -31.81 11.77 -4.97
C HIS A 93 -33.18 11.43 -5.58
N ARG A 94 -33.86 10.35 -5.15
CA ARG A 94 -35.15 9.92 -5.78
C ARG A 94 -36.44 10.53 -5.21
N HIS A 95 -36.38 11.54 -4.34
CA HIS A 95 -37.59 12.13 -3.75
C HIS A 95 -37.64 13.66 -3.85
N LYS A 96 -37.88 14.18 -5.06
CA LYS A 96 -38.72 15.35 -5.30
C LYS A 96 -39.44 15.16 -6.63
N LYS A 97 -40.65 14.59 -6.63
CA LYS A 97 -41.57 14.76 -7.76
C LYS A 97 -42.04 16.22 -7.73
N PRO A 98 -41.99 16.97 -8.84
CA PRO A 98 -42.65 18.26 -8.90
C PRO A 98 -44.16 18.01 -8.80
N THR A 99 -44.79 18.59 -7.77
CA THR A 99 -46.25 18.70 -7.71
C THR A 99 -46.72 19.65 -8.83
N PRO A 100 -47.93 19.41 -9.40
CA PRO A 100 -48.48 20.23 -10.49
C PRO A 100 -48.62 21.71 -10.13
#